data_AF-L9UZI5-F1
#
_entry.id   AF-L9UZI5-F1
#
_cell.length_a   1.000
_cell.length_b   1.000
_cell.length_c   1.000
_cell.angle_alpha   90.00
_cell.angle_beta   90.00
_cell.angle_gamma   90.00
#
_symmetry.space_group_name_H-M   'P 1'
#
loop_
_entity.id
_entity.type
_entity.pdbx_description
1 polymer ?
#
loop_
_entity_poly.entity_id
_entity_poly.type
_entity_poly.pdbx_seq_one_letter_code
_entity_poly.pdbx_strand_id
1 'polypeptide(L)' 'MTRFIREQITGDTTTVTSTASTETDPLEQLEKLGELRDNGVLSEEEFEEKKADLLDEI' A
#
# COMPACT_ATOMS: atom_id res chain seq x y z
N MET A 1 -39.30 -13.73 -19.47
CA MET A 1 -38.92 -14.70 -18.42
C MET A 1 -37.41 -14.67 -18.23
N THR A 2 -36.89 -13.65 -17.52
CA THR A 2 -35.49 -13.47 -16.99
C THR A 2 -35.29 -11.97 -16.70
N ARG A 3 -35.82 -11.38 -15.62
CA ARG A 3 -35.29 -11.36 -14.24
C ARG A 3 -33.77 -11.16 -14.14
N PHE A 4 -33.28 -10.01 -14.60
CA PHE A 4 -31.92 -9.50 -14.33
C PHE A 4 -31.89 -8.47 -13.20
N ILE A 5 -32.87 -8.51 -12.28
CA ILE A 5 -32.86 -7.76 -11.02
C ILE A 5 -31.93 -8.46 -10.02
N ARG A 6 -30.65 -8.60 -10.40
CA ARG A 6 -29.54 -8.83 -9.49
C ARG A 6 -28.52 -7.71 -9.67
N GLU A 7 -29.03 -6.50 -9.88
CA GLU A 7 -28.40 -5.25 -9.46
C GLU A 7 -27.73 -5.53 -8.11
N GLN A 8 -26.43 -5.79 -8.17
CA GLN A 8 -25.59 -6.15 -7.04
C GLN A 8 -25.33 -4.85 -6.29
N ILE A 9 -26.34 -4.42 -5.53
CA ILE A 9 -26.24 -3.39 -4.50
C ILE A 9 -25.60 -4.02 -3.24
N THR A 10 -24.50 -4.73 -3.43
CA THR A 10 -23.57 -5.15 -2.38
C THR A 10 -22.27 -4.47 -2.79
N GLY A 11 -22.04 -3.19 -2.48
CA GLY A 11 -21.94 -2.66 -1.13
C GLY A 11 -20.49 -2.82 -0.70
N ASP A 12 -19.73 -1.73 -0.80
CA ASP A 12 -18.34 -1.57 -0.35
C ASP A 12 -17.29 -2.46 -1.07
N THR A 13 -16.10 -2.02 -1.46
CA THR A 13 -15.42 -0.76 -1.26
C THR A 13 -14.25 -0.72 -2.24
N THR A 14 -13.97 0.47 -2.74
CA THR A 14 -12.67 0.99 -3.18
C THR A 14 -11.56 -0.04 -3.33
N THR A 15 -11.26 -0.44 -4.56
CA THR A 15 -9.87 -0.64 -4.96
C THR A 15 -9.68 0.08 -6.27
N VAL A 16 -9.27 1.34 -6.13
CA VAL A 16 -8.55 2.09 -7.13
C VAL A 16 -7.41 1.20 -7.64
N THR A 17 -7.64 0.53 -8.75
CA THR A 17 -6.58 -0.05 -9.57
C THR A 17 -5.85 1.13 -10.20
N SER A 18 -4.97 1.77 -9.42
CA SER A 18 -4.00 2.74 -9.90
C SER A 18 -2.91 1.95 -10.61
N THR A 19 -3.10 1.76 -11.91
CA THR A 19 -2.03 1.43 -12.84
C THR A 19 -1.11 2.64 -12.98
N ALA A 20 -0.02 2.65 -12.23
CA ALA A 20 1.23 3.35 -12.55
C ALA A 20 2.35 2.49 -11.95
N SER A 21 2.98 1.59 -12.72
CA SER A 21 4.24 1.93 -13.41
C SER A 21 5.22 2.56 -12.42
N THR A 22 5.83 1.72 -11.57
CA THR A 22 7.23 1.26 -11.74
C THR A 22 8.33 2.17 -11.20
N GLU A 23 8.03 3.21 -10.44
CA GLU A 23 9.03 3.84 -9.55
C GLU A 23 8.31 4.24 -8.27
N THR A 24 8.26 3.36 -7.27
CA THR A 24 7.86 3.81 -5.94
C THR A 24 8.99 4.72 -5.49
N ASP A 25 8.79 6.04 -5.57
CA ASP A 25 9.74 7.04 -5.11
C ASP A 25 10.30 6.59 -3.76
N PRO A 26 11.61 6.75 -3.49
CA PRO A 26 12.20 6.34 -2.22
C PRO A 26 11.44 6.94 -1.01
N LEU A 27 10.81 8.11 -1.21
CA LEU A 27 9.89 8.72 -0.25
C LEU A 27 8.58 7.94 -0.02
N GLU A 28 7.94 7.42 -1.07
CA GLU A 28 6.75 6.56 -0.92
C GLU A 28 7.10 5.21 -0.28
N GLN A 29 8.30 4.69 -0.55
CA GLN A 29 8.77 3.47 0.11
C GLN A 29 8.98 3.69 1.61
N LEU A 30 9.54 4.85 2.01
CA LEU A 30 9.68 5.28 3.40
C LEU A 30 8.33 5.40 4.12
N GLU A 31 7.31 5.94 3.45
CA GLU A 31 5.96 6.05 3.99
C GLU A 31 5.36 4.66 4.30
N LYS A 32 5.40 3.74 3.32
CA LYS A 32 4.95 2.35 3.51
C LYS A 32 5.74 1.63 4.60
N LEU A 33 7.03 1.92 4.73
CA LEU A 33 7.87 1.33 5.76
C LEU A 33 7.40 1.76 7.17
N GLY A 34 7.03 3.03 7.33
CA GLY A 34 6.48 3.57 8.57
C GLY A 34 5.14 2.94 8.92
N GLU A 35 4.26 2.78 7.93
CA GLU A 35 2.99 2.08 8.11
C GLU A 35 3.20 0.63 8.56
N LEU A 36 4.14 -0.10 7.96
CA LEU A 36 4.44 -1.49 8.35
C LEU A 36 4.95 -1.59 9.78
N ARG A 37 5.80 -0.67 10.23
CA ARG A 37 6.23 -0.57 11.63
C ARG A 37 5.05 -0.27 12.55
N ASP A 38 4.21 0.70 12.19
CA ASP A 38 3.07 1.12 13.02
C ASP A 38 2.01 0.00 13.14
N ASN A 39 1.88 -0.84 12.12
CA ASN A 39 1.07 -2.05 12.15
C ASN A 39 1.72 -3.22 12.93
N GLY A 40 2.94 -3.03 13.45
CA GLY A 40 3.69 -4.06 14.18
C GLY A 40 4.21 -5.19 13.29
N VAL A 41 4.29 -4.97 11.97
CA VAL A 41 4.81 -5.93 10.99
C VAL A 41 6.34 -5.91 10.97
N LEU A 42 6.93 -4.74 11.20
CA LEU A 42 8.38 -4.54 11.33
C LEU A 42 8.73 -4.14 12.76
N SER A 43 9.88 -4.61 13.23
CA SER A 43 10.51 -4.10 14.45
C SER A 43 11.18 -2.73 14.21
N GLU A 44 11.47 -1.99 15.29
CA GLU A 44 12.14 -0.68 15.18
C GLU A 44 13.51 -0.81 14.49
N GLU A 45 14.27 -1.86 14.81
CA GLU A 45 15.58 -2.13 14.21
C GLU A 45 15.48 -2.38 12.70
N GLU A 46 14.52 -3.21 12.26
CA GLU A 46 14.30 -3.47 10.83
C GLU A 46 13.79 -2.24 10.08
N PHE A 47 13.03 -1.37 10.76
CA PHE A 47 12.57 -0.11 10.19
C PHE A 47 13.73 0.86 9.99
N GLU A 48 14.59 1.02 10.99
CA GLU A 48 15.74 1.94 10.92
C GLU A 48 16.76 1.52 9.85
N GLU A 49 17.07 0.23 9.74
CA GLU A 49 17.99 -0.30 8.72
C GLU A 49 17.49 0.01 7.31
N LYS A 50 16.24 -0.36 7.00
CA LYS A 50 15.66 -0.10 5.69
C LYS A 50 15.44 1.39 5.43
N LYS A 51 15.09 2.18 6.43
CA LYS A 51 14.97 3.63 6.30
C LYS A 51 16.32 4.25 5.90
N ALA A 52 17.42 3.81 6.50
CA ALA A 52 18.75 4.29 6.17
C ALA A 52 19.13 3.92 4.74
N ASP A 53 18.93 2.66 4.34
CA ASP A 53 19.19 2.19 2.98
C ASP A 53 18.42 3.00 1.93
N LEU A 54 17.13 3.25 2.18
CA LEU A 54 16.27 4.03 1.30
C LEU A 54 16.70 5.51 1.21
N LEU A 55 17.30 6.05 2.27
CA LEU A 55 17.76 7.45 2.32
C LEU A 55 19.11 7.64 1.62
N ASP A 56 19.94 6.60 1.60
CA ASP A 56 21.23 6.59 0.90
C ASP A 56 21.07 6.44 -0.63
N GLU A 57 19.92 5.95 -1.10
CA GLU A 57 19.58 5.79 -2.52
C GLU A 57 19.07 7.09 -3.18
N ILE A 58 18.94 8.18 -2.42
CA ILE A 58 18.43 9.51 -2.85
C ILE A 58 19.56 10.54 -2.96
#